data_AF-A0A846M833-F1
#
_entry.id   AF-A0A846M833-F1
#
_cell.length_a   1.000
_cell.length_b   1.000
_cell.length_c   1.000
_cell.angle_alpha   90.00
_cell.angle_beta   90.00
_cell.angle_gamma   90.00
#
_symmetry.space_group_name_H-M   'P 1'
#
loop_
_entity.id
_entity.type
_entity.pdbx_description
1 polymer ?
#
loop_
_entity_poly.entity_id
_entity_poly.type
_entity_poly.pdbx_seq_one_letter_code
_entity_poly.pdbx_strand_id
1 'polypeptide(L)'
;MEQPLPTPPAAPDLTPPSSHGRWTPARQRLFLTALLETGNVSHAARSVGMSRSSAHRLRQRLADTAFDRCWTDALKIHAARMADPFALETAARARPTPS
;
A
#
# COMPACT_ATOMS: atom_id res chain seq x y z
N MET A 1 17.05 55.46 -8.75
CA MET A 1 17.30 54.21 -8.00
C MET A 1 15.96 53.69 -7.59
N GLU A 2 15.49 52.61 -8.21
CA GLU A 2 14.41 51.69 -7.77
C GLU A 2 13.96 50.88 -8.99
N GLN A 3 14.74 49.84 -9.29
CA GLN A 3 14.15 48.51 -9.49
C GLN A 3 14.23 47.85 -8.10
N PRO A 4 13.35 46.92 -7.67
CA PRO A 4 12.77 45.88 -8.53
C PRO A 4 11.37 45.33 -8.12
N LEU A 5 10.76 44.53 -8.99
CA LEU A 5 10.32 43.16 -8.68
C LEU A 5 9.92 42.48 -10.01
N PRO A 6 10.68 41.50 -10.52
CA PRO A 6 10.17 40.65 -11.59
C PRO A 6 9.03 39.81 -11.04
N THR A 7 7.89 39.78 -11.73
CA THR A 7 6.82 38.82 -11.47
C THR A 7 7.40 37.41 -11.41
N PRO A 8 7.19 36.63 -10.34
CA PRO A 8 7.62 35.25 -10.33
C PRO A 8 6.93 34.51 -11.49
N PRO A 9 7.67 33.77 -12.34
CA PRO A 9 7.03 32.89 -13.30
C PRO A 9 6.23 31.85 -12.51
N ALA A 10 4.98 31.64 -12.95
CA ALA A 10 4.06 30.66 -12.41
C ALA A 10 4.80 29.37 -12.03
N ALA A 11 4.65 28.95 -10.78
CA ALA A 11 5.16 27.68 -10.31
C ALA A 11 4.74 26.58 -11.31
N PRO A 12 5.63 25.66 -11.70
CA PRO A 12 5.22 24.52 -12.49
C PRO A 12 4.22 23.74 -11.64
N ASP A 13 2.99 23.71 -12.12
CA ASP A 13 1.94 22.85 -11.62
C ASP A 13 2.50 21.43 -11.59
N LEU A 14 2.90 20.97 -10.40
CA LEU A 14 3.25 19.59 -10.14
C LEU A 14 1.95 18.79 -10.12
N THR A 15 1.19 18.78 -11.21
CA THR A 15 0.21 17.72 -11.43
C THR A 15 1.04 16.48 -11.79
N PRO A 16 1.21 15.50 -10.88
CA PRO A 16 1.78 14.23 -11.29
C PRO A 16 0.90 13.72 -12.43
N PRO A 17 1.48 13.20 -13.53
CA PRO A 17 0.70 12.73 -14.64
C PRO A 17 -0.33 11.76 -14.08
N SER A 18 -1.61 12.09 -14.29
CA SER A 18 -2.77 11.30 -13.90
C SER A 18 -2.59 9.90 -14.47
N SER A 19 -1.90 9.07 -13.70
CA SER A 19 -1.45 7.75 -14.10
C SER A 19 -2.62 6.81 -13.91
N HIS A 20 -3.79 7.17 -14.44
CA HIS A 20 -5.08 6.53 -14.24
C HIS A 20 -5.10 5.02 -14.60
N GLY A 21 -4.01 4.47 -15.15
CA GLY A 21 -3.87 3.03 -15.39
C GLY A 21 -2.58 2.36 -14.90
N ARG A 22 -1.68 3.05 -14.16
CA ARG A 22 -0.38 2.48 -13.77
C ARG A 22 -0.33 2.09 -12.28
N TRP A 23 0.15 0.89 -11.99
CA TRP A 23 0.49 0.48 -10.63
C TRP A 23 1.79 1.17 -10.20
N THR A 24 1.63 2.32 -9.54
CA THR A 24 2.75 3.05 -8.93
C THR A 24 3.11 2.42 -7.58
N PRO A 25 4.37 2.57 -7.12
CA PRO A 25 4.76 2.08 -5.79
C PRO A 25 3.92 2.69 -4.65
N ALA A 26 3.45 3.93 -4.82
CA ALA A 26 2.51 4.55 -3.88
C ALA A 26 1.16 3.79 -3.81
N ARG A 27 0.58 3.41 -4.96
CA ARG A 27 -0.65 2.61 -5.00
C ARG A 27 -0.45 1.20 -4.49
N GLN A 28 0.71 0.59 -4.73
CA GLN A 28 1.05 -0.72 -4.18
C GLN A 28 1.05 -0.68 -2.64
N ARG A 29 1.65 0.36 -2.04
CA ARG A 29 1.63 0.57 -0.59
C ARG A 29 0.22 0.77 -0.06
N LEU A 30 -0.55 1.70 -0.64
CA LEU A 30 -1.94 1.94 -0.25
C LEU A 30 -2.81 0.69 -0.37
N PHE A 31 -2.59 -0.11 -1.43
CA PHE A 31 -3.28 -1.37 -1.62
C PHE A 31 -2.95 -2.38 -0.50
N LEU A 32 -1.67 -2.51 -0.13
CA LEU A 32 -1.25 -3.41 0.96
C LEU A 32 -1.81 -2.97 2.32
N THR A 33 -1.84 -1.66 2.59
CA THR A 33 -2.46 -1.10 3.80
C THR A 33 -3.96 -1.44 3.84
N ALA A 34 -4.69 -1.16 2.76
CA ALA A 34 -6.11 -1.49 2.70
C ALA A 34 -6.37 -3.00 2.80
N LEU A 35 -5.45 -3.84 2.29
CA LEU A 35 -5.53 -5.30 2.40
C LEU A 35 -5.31 -5.78 3.84
N LEU A 36 -4.40 -5.17 4.58
CA LEU A 36 -4.18 -5.41 6.02
C LEU A 36 -5.42 -5.03 6.85
N GLU A 37 -6.08 -3.93 6.50
CA GLU A 37 -7.24 -3.43 7.24
C GLU A 37 -8.50 -4.24 6.96
N THR A 38 -8.75 -4.59 5.70
CA THR A 38 -10.03 -5.20 5.29
C THR A 38 -9.95 -6.69 5.01
N GLY A 39 -8.76 -7.26 4.79
CA GLY A 39 -8.58 -8.64 4.34
C GLY A 39 -9.16 -8.93 2.95
N ASN A 40 -9.68 -7.93 2.25
CA ASN A 40 -10.42 -8.12 1.01
C ASN A 40 -9.73 -7.43 -0.17
N VAL A 41 -9.21 -8.26 -1.09
CA VAL A 41 -8.52 -7.82 -2.31
C VAL A 41 -9.39 -6.91 -3.19
N SER A 42 -10.69 -7.17 -3.29
CA SER A 42 -11.60 -6.37 -4.13
C SER A 42 -11.83 -4.99 -3.52
N HIS A 43 -11.97 -4.93 -2.19
CA HIS A 43 -12.14 -3.67 -1.46
C HIS A 43 -10.85 -2.84 -1.52
N ALA A 44 -9.70 -3.45 -1.21
CA ALA A 44 -8.39 -2.82 -1.27
C ALA A 44 -8.07 -2.27 -2.68
N ALA A 45 -8.37 -3.04 -3.73
CA ALA A 45 -8.18 -2.59 -5.11
C ALA A 45 -9.05 -1.37 -5.43
N ARG A 46 -10.34 -1.41 -5.05
CA ARG A 46 -11.27 -0.30 -5.28
C ARG A 46 -10.84 0.97 -4.53
N SER A 47 -10.29 0.83 -3.33
CA SER A 47 -9.76 1.95 -2.54
C SER A 47 -8.63 2.71 -3.23
N VAL A 48 -7.83 2.05 -4.08
CA VAL A 48 -6.76 2.68 -4.85
C VAL A 48 -7.16 3.00 -6.31
N GLY A 49 -8.44 2.90 -6.63
CA GLY A 49 -8.97 3.13 -7.98
C GLY A 49 -8.63 2.01 -8.98
N MET A 50 -8.36 0.79 -8.52
CA MET A 50 -8.01 -0.36 -9.35
C MET A 50 -9.07 -1.45 -9.28
N SER A 51 -9.15 -2.26 -10.34
CA SER A 51 -9.99 -3.45 -10.36
C SER A 51 -9.27 -4.65 -9.75
N ARG A 52 -10.03 -5.58 -9.16
CA ARG A 52 -9.50 -6.86 -8.63
C ARG A 52 -8.64 -7.60 -9.65
N SER A 53 -9.08 -7.67 -10.90
CA SER A 53 -8.34 -8.34 -11.99
C SER A 53 -6.99 -7.66 -12.27
N SER A 54 -6.90 -6.33 -12.14
CA SER A 54 -5.64 -5.58 -12.27
C SER A 54 -4.70 -5.88 -11.10
N ALA A 55 -5.23 -6.03 -9.88
CA ALA A 55 -4.45 -6.40 -8.71
C ALA A 55 -3.88 -7.82 -8.83
N HIS A 56 -4.66 -8.80 -9.29
CA HIS A 56 -4.15 -10.15 -9.56
C HIS A 56 -3.09 -10.17 -10.68
N ARG A 57 -3.29 -9.41 -11.77
CA ARG A 57 -2.29 -9.27 -12.83
C ARG A 57 -0.99 -8.64 -12.30
N LEU A 58 -1.09 -7.61 -11.45
CA LEU A 58 0.08 -7.03 -10.80
C LEU A 58 0.79 -8.07 -9.95
N ARG A 59 0.04 -8.82 -9.13
CA ARG A 59 0.60 -9.89 -8.28
C ARG A 59 1.33 -10.95 -9.10
N GLN A 60 0.79 -11.37 -10.23
CA GLN A 60 1.46 -12.33 -11.13
C GLN A 60 2.75 -11.76 -11.71
N ARG A 61 2.76 -10.48 -12.10
CA ARG A 61 3.96 -9.80 -12.62
C ARG A 61 5.04 -9.60 -11.57
N LEU A 62 4.63 -9.46 -10.31
CA LEU A 62 5.49 -9.27 -9.14
C LEU A 62 5.58 -10.54 -8.29
N ALA A 63 5.25 -11.70 -8.86
CA ALA A 63 5.42 -12.97 -8.18
C ALA A 63 6.89 -13.14 -7.79
N ASP A 64 7.15 -13.76 -6.64
CA ASP A 64 8.49 -13.94 -6.05
C ASP A 64 9.17 -12.66 -5.49
N THR A 65 8.59 -11.48 -5.71
CA THR A 65 9.11 -10.24 -5.16
C THR A 65 8.67 -9.99 -3.70
N ALA A 66 9.24 -8.96 -3.08
CA ALA A 66 8.82 -8.50 -1.76
C ALA A 66 7.33 -8.12 -1.72
N PHE A 67 6.74 -7.69 -2.84
CA PHE A 67 5.33 -7.34 -2.90
C PHE A 67 4.41 -8.55 -2.68
N ASP A 68 4.71 -9.71 -3.27
CA ASP A 68 3.91 -10.93 -3.08
C ASP A 68 4.02 -11.44 -1.64
N ARG A 69 5.23 -11.34 -1.05
CA ARG A 69 5.44 -11.63 0.38
C ARG A 69 4.60 -10.71 1.26
N CYS A 70 4.68 -9.40 1.06
CA CYS A 70 3.86 -8.43 1.81
C CYS A 70 2.36 -8.63 1.60
N TRP A 71 1.92 -9.04 0.41
CA TRP A 71 0.51 -9.36 0.16
C TRP A 71 0.04 -10.54 1.02
N THR A 72 0.83 -11.61 1.03
CA THR A 72 0.51 -12.81 1.80
C THR A 72 0.56 -12.53 3.29
N ASP A 73 1.57 -11.77 3.73
CA ASP A 73 1.73 -11.34 5.12
C ASP A 73 0.57 -10.45 5.58
N ALA A 74 0.12 -9.51 4.74
CA ALA A 74 -1.05 -8.67 4.99
C ALA A 74 -2.31 -9.49 5.31
N LEU A 75 -2.57 -10.52 4.49
CA LEU A 75 -3.70 -11.42 4.70
C LEU A 75 -3.54 -12.26 5.97
N LYS A 76 -2.34 -12.75 6.26
CA LYS A 76 -2.04 -13.52 7.48
C LYS A 76 -2.22 -12.67 8.73
N ILE A 77 -1.68 -11.45 8.75
CA ILE A 77 -1.85 -10.51 9.85
C ILE A 77 -3.33 -10.25 10.05
N HIS A 78 -4.07 -9.86 9.00
CA HIS A 78 -5.51 -9.60 9.10
C HIS A 78 -6.28 -10.82 9.65
N ALA A 79 -5.99 -12.01 9.14
CA ALA A 79 -6.61 -13.25 9.61
C ALA A 79 -6.28 -13.53 11.09
N ALA A 80 -5.03 -13.29 11.53
CA ALA A 80 -4.65 -13.42 12.93
C ALA A 80 -5.39 -12.41 13.82
N ARG A 81 -5.61 -11.16 13.35
CA ARG A 81 -6.42 -10.15 14.07
C ARG A 81 -7.86 -10.59 14.25
N MET A 82 -8.43 -11.23 13.22
CA MET A 82 -9.83 -11.68 13.24
C MET A 82 -10.00 -12.96 14.06
N ALA A 83 -9.01 -13.85 14.02
CA ALA A 83 -9.01 -15.09 14.82
C ALA A 83 -8.81 -14.81 16.31
N ASP A 84 -8.04 -13.78 16.64
CA ASP A 84 -7.80 -13.37 18.02
C ASP A 84 -7.67 -11.84 18.11
N PRO A 85 -8.71 -11.14 18.59
CA PRO A 85 -8.71 -9.69 18.68
C PRO A 85 -7.68 -9.13 19.68
N PHE A 86 -7.02 -9.98 20.48
CA PHE A 86 -5.97 -9.63 21.43
C PHE A 86 -4.56 -10.13 21.03
N ALA A 87 -4.42 -10.95 19.99
CA ALA A 87 -3.17 -11.66 19.67
C ALA A 87 -2.06 -10.79 19.12
N LEU A 88 -2.40 -9.63 18.56
CA LEU A 88 -1.39 -8.68 18.04
C LEU A 88 -0.40 -8.25 19.13
N GLU A 89 -0.85 -8.18 20.39
CA GLU A 89 -0.04 -7.79 21.53
C GLU A 89 0.82 -8.95 22.08
N THR A 90 0.34 -10.20 21.98
CA THR A 90 1.05 -11.38 22.49
C THR A 90 2.13 -11.90 21.55
N ALA A 91 1.95 -11.81 20.23
CA ALA A 91 2.96 -12.28 19.26
C ALA A 91 4.29 -11.49 19.35
N ALA A 92 4.23 -10.20 19.69
CA ALA A 92 5.41 -9.38 19.92
C ALA A 92 6.15 -9.72 21.23
N ARG A 93 5.49 -10.38 22.20
CA ARG A 93 6.06 -10.72 23.51
C ARG A 93 6.60 -12.15 23.60
N ALA A 94 6.21 -13.03 22.68
CA ALA A 94 6.72 -14.41 22.64
C ALA A 94 8.12 -14.48 22.00
N ARG A 95 9.14 -13.93 22.68
CA ARG A 95 10.50 -14.47 22.52
C ARG A 95 10.50 -15.86 23.16
N PRO A 96 10.73 -16.96 22.44
CA PRO A 96 11.09 -18.20 23.11
C PRO A 96 12.43 -17.93 23.79
N THR A 97 12.46 -17.94 25.11
CA THR A 97 13.70 -18.11 25.87
C THR A 97 14.17 -19.54 25.62
N PRO A 98 15.28 -19.79 24.89
CA PRO A 98 15.87 -21.11 24.89
C PRO A 98 16.47 -21.34 26.29
N SER A 99 16.12 -22.49 26.87
CA SER A 99 16.73 -22.98 28.11
C SER A 99 18.02 -23.73 27.82
#